data_AF-A0A9W9QQ15-F1
#
_entry.id   AF-A0A9W9QQ15-F1
#
_cell.length_a   1.000
_cell.length_b   1.000
_cell.length_c   1.000
_cell.angle_alpha   90.00
_cell.angle_beta   90.00
_cell.angle_gamma   90.00
#
_symmetry.space_group_name_H-M   'P 1'
#
loop_
_entity.id
_entity.type
_entity.pdbx_description
1 polymer ?
#
loop_
_entity_poly.entity_id
_entity_poly.type
_entity_poly.pdbx_seq_one_letter_code
_entity_poly.pdbx_strand_id
1 'polypeptide(L)'
;MAGMAGDIATSDEPSEEVITKTNTTDTATGRVHESASQIRERLADQFQPGDTRATSRRLSDTPNSIRQFREDGSREVPDHGIEKNKTVLQSAQETVAKALGGGSRAMGNSSKRKKEKAKDFQKPKLKVGKTKAKPDNYTDTTFKSKSIVLTQQSLHLAAPTSNATFTHNLSLLSAKSDTQRRDSLAYLTTTISSRPVNSPLPQPVSVILPSLLPLILDASTNVRTQLLKLLKTLPEGDVEDHVGQLLPYVRAGMTHLAADIRSSAVDILSWMVEAAGESTVSCAGGWIKTLNCFLSVLGWHTEESARWSSSRASFGKSGSQGKPMVKTLGALSEFLEAGIGKPAVGNSDTDMEGVDESSAWSFPLCQTEHHMISDSSTPFAYLNLTGQPRDEEGEMYETREDRFRVFSSRFHPAMERGLKNAREEGGELGRASSSVTKVLKAAIAYGPGP
;
A
#
# COMPACT_ATOMS: atom_id res chain seq x y z
N MET A 1 43.37 -26.21 -40.04
CA MET A 1 44.32 -25.92 -41.13
C MET A 1 43.52 -25.90 -42.42
N ALA A 2 43.06 -24.75 -42.90
CA ALA A 2 43.78 -23.66 -43.56
C ALA A 2 43.77 -23.84 -45.09
N GLY A 3 43.06 -22.92 -45.75
CA GLY A 3 43.10 -22.65 -47.19
C GLY A 3 42.87 -21.16 -47.41
N MET A 4 43.97 -20.43 -47.59
CA MET A 4 44.14 -19.07 -48.15
C MET A 4 43.66 -19.05 -49.63
N ALA A 5 43.35 -17.97 -50.36
CA ALA A 5 43.48 -16.51 -50.24
C ALA A 5 42.59 -15.86 -51.36
N GLY A 6 42.34 -14.55 -51.29
CA GLY A 6 41.87 -13.76 -52.44
C GLY A 6 41.37 -12.35 -52.10
N ASP A 7 42.29 -11.39 -52.07
CA ASP A 7 42.03 -9.93 -52.09
C ASP A 7 41.50 -9.45 -53.47
N ILE A 8 40.76 -8.34 -53.50
CA ILE A 8 40.97 -7.18 -54.42
C ILE A 8 40.10 -6.00 -53.97
N ALA A 9 40.68 -4.81 -54.12
CA ALA A 9 40.32 -3.51 -53.58
C ALA A 9 39.32 -2.67 -54.40
N THR A 10 38.68 -1.73 -53.69
CA THR A 10 38.23 -0.34 -54.03
C THR A 10 37.68 0.03 -55.42
N SER A 11 36.48 0.66 -55.42
CA SER A 11 36.23 1.90 -56.19
C SER A 11 35.18 2.77 -55.48
N ASP A 12 35.40 4.08 -55.60
CA ASP A 12 34.83 5.22 -54.88
C ASP A 12 33.33 5.57 -55.14
N GLU A 13 32.77 6.17 -54.09
CA GLU A 13 31.62 7.10 -53.86
C GLU A 13 31.11 8.05 -54.99
N PRO A 14 29.97 8.81 -54.87
CA PRO A 14 29.45 9.48 -53.63
C PRO A 14 27.90 9.69 -53.46
N SER A 15 27.56 10.40 -52.36
CA SER A 15 26.33 11.17 -51.97
C SER A 15 25.28 10.43 -51.10
N GLU A 16 24.80 10.92 -49.95
CA GLU A 16 24.75 12.26 -49.34
C GLU A 16 24.57 12.17 -47.80
N GLU A 17 25.21 13.07 -47.04
CA GLU A 17 25.24 13.12 -45.58
C GLU A 17 24.01 13.81 -44.95
N VAL A 18 23.41 13.17 -43.94
CA VAL A 18 22.41 13.80 -43.06
C VAL A 18 23.11 14.49 -41.88
N ILE A 19 23.08 15.82 -41.91
CA ILE A 19 23.60 16.72 -40.88
C ILE A 19 22.72 16.66 -39.63
N THR A 20 23.27 16.24 -38.49
CA THR A 20 22.89 16.83 -37.19
C THR A 20 24.14 17.15 -36.38
N LYS A 21 24.28 18.43 -36.05
CA LYS A 21 25.45 19.03 -35.41
C LYS A 21 25.50 18.66 -33.92
N THR A 22 26.59 18.06 -33.50
CA THR A 22 27.09 18.14 -32.13
C THR A 22 27.77 19.49 -31.91
N ASN A 23 27.58 20.09 -30.72
CA ASN A 23 28.70 20.67 -29.99
C ASN A 23 28.31 20.93 -28.52
N THR A 24 29.06 20.27 -27.66
CA THR A 24 29.21 20.48 -26.22
C THR A 24 30.23 21.59 -26.01
N THR A 25 29.96 22.58 -25.14
CA THR A 25 30.68 22.84 -23.88
C THR A 25 30.30 24.20 -23.26
N ASP A 26 29.98 24.12 -21.96
CA ASP A 26 30.16 25.07 -20.87
C ASP A 26 29.80 26.57 -20.98
N THR A 27 28.91 27.00 -20.08
CA THR A 27 29.37 27.87 -18.98
C THR A 27 28.42 27.87 -17.78
N ALA A 28 28.97 27.49 -16.64
CA ALA A 28 28.38 27.54 -15.32
C ALA A 28 28.46 28.96 -14.74
N THR A 29 27.50 29.84 -15.05
CA THR A 29 27.24 31.07 -14.27
C THR A 29 25.83 31.56 -14.55
N GLY A 30 24.87 31.27 -13.67
CA GLY A 30 23.56 31.93 -13.74
C GLY A 30 22.37 31.15 -13.20
N ARG A 31 22.42 30.68 -11.96
CA ARG A 31 21.24 30.52 -11.07
C ARG A 31 21.69 30.09 -9.67
N VAL A 32 22.19 31.05 -8.91
CA VAL A 32 22.32 30.93 -7.45
C VAL A 32 21.60 32.14 -6.87
N HIS A 33 20.36 31.93 -6.41
CA HIS A 33 19.74 32.54 -5.21
C HIS A 33 18.24 32.22 -5.18
N GLU A 34 17.88 31.05 -4.69
CA GLU A 34 16.63 30.87 -3.95
C GLU A 34 16.97 30.09 -2.69
N SER A 35 16.93 30.77 -1.54
CA SER A 35 17.25 30.17 -0.23
C SER A 35 16.12 29.24 0.21
N ALA A 36 16.50 28.10 0.79
CA ALA A 36 15.60 27.04 1.28
C ALA A 36 14.51 27.52 2.28
N SER A 37 14.64 28.72 2.85
CA SER A 37 13.63 29.38 3.68
C SER A 37 12.33 29.70 2.92
N GLN A 38 12.42 30.03 1.64
CA GLN A 38 11.27 30.48 0.84
C GLN A 38 10.37 29.33 0.36
N ILE A 39 10.95 28.13 0.25
CA ILE A 39 10.21 26.90 -0.05
C ILE A 39 9.49 26.39 1.22
N ARG A 40 10.11 26.54 2.40
CA ARG A 40 9.50 26.18 3.68
C ARG A 40 8.30 27.06 4.04
N GLU A 41 8.36 28.35 3.75
CA GLU A 41 7.26 29.30 4.00
C GLU A 41 6.03 28.99 3.13
N ARG A 42 6.23 28.65 1.85
CA ARG A 42 5.12 28.24 0.96
C ARG A 42 4.46 26.91 1.32
N LEU A 43 5.17 26.02 2.00
CA LEU A 43 4.64 24.72 2.44
C LEU A 43 3.93 24.82 3.81
N ALA A 44 4.37 25.76 4.66
CA ALA A 44 3.76 25.99 5.98
C ALA A 44 2.39 26.68 5.90
N ASP A 45 2.16 27.53 4.90
CA ASP A 45 0.85 28.19 4.68
C ASP A 45 -0.25 27.22 4.23
N GLN A 46 0.11 26.00 3.79
CA GLN A 46 -0.84 24.99 3.32
C GLN A 46 -1.35 24.07 4.45
N PHE A 47 -0.79 24.16 5.67
CA PHE A 47 -1.13 23.29 6.80
C PHE A 47 -1.20 24.04 8.15
N GLN A 48 -1.98 25.12 8.21
CA GLN A 48 -2.45 25.64 9.50
C GLN A 48 -3.85 25.09 9.84
N PRO A 49 -4.05 24.44 11.00
CA PRO A 49 -5.36 24.04 11.49
C PRO A 49 -6.03 25.21 12.22
N GLY A 50 -7.18 25.65 11.69
CA GLY A 50 -8.13 26.49 12.41
C GLY A 50 -8.35 27.85 11.79
N ASP A 51 -9.21 27.93 10.77
CA ASP A 51 -9.92 29.16 10.46
C ASP A 51 -11.42 28.87 10.29
N THR A 52 -12.20 29.40 11.23
CA THR A 52 -13.64 29.21 11.35
C THR A 52 -14.35 30.33 10.60
N ARG A 53 -14.56 30.15 9.29
CA ARG A 53 -15.51 30.98 8.53
C ARG A 53 -16.46 30.12 7.70
N ALA A 54 -17.72 30.19 8.07
CA ALA A 54 -18.84 29.57 7.37
C ALA A 54 -19.00 30.17 5.97
N THR A 55 -18.69 29.39 4.94
CA THR A 55 -19.11 29.68 3.56
C THR A 55 -20.13 28.64 3.11
N SER A 56 -21.38 29.09 3.04
CA SER A 56 -22.49 28.38 2.38
C SER A 56 -22.14 28.13 0.91
N ARG A 57 -21.96 26.85 0.54
CA ARG A 57 -21.95 26.40 -0.85
C ARG A 57 -23.16 25.53 -1.11
N ARG A 58 -23.95 25.99 -2.08
CA ARG A 58 -25.19 25.42 -2.59
C ARG A 58 -25.03 23.96 -2.99
N LEU A 59 -25.92 23.13 -2.49
CA LEU A 59 -26.28 21.81 -3.01
C LEU A 59 -27.01 21.96 -4.34
N SER A 60 -26.29 21.79 -5.45
CA SER A 60 -26.85 21.33 -6.72
C SER A 60 -25.68 21.12 -7.68
N ASP A 61 -25.18 19.89 -7.77
CA ASP A 61 -24.53 19.32 -8.97
C ASP A 61 -24.04 17.91 -8.66
N THR A 62 -24.96 16.95 -8.68
CA THR A 62 -24.65 15.53 -8.85
C THR A 62 -25.37 15.03 -10.11
N PRO A 63 -24.65 14.50 -11.13
CA PRO A 63 -25.29 13.83 -12.25
C PRO A 63 -25.74 12.44 -11.80
N ASN A 64 -27.05 12.29 -11.58
CA ASN A 64 -27.71 10.99 -11.44
C ASN A 64 -27.67 10.24 -12.78
N SER A 65 -26.86 9.19 -12.87
CA SER A 65 -26.99 8.17 -13.93
C SER A 65 -26.43 6.83 -13.47
N ILE A 66 -27.18 6.16 -12.61
CA ILE A 66 -27.15 4.70 -12.48
C ILE A 66 -28.61 4.25 -12.63
N ARG A 67 -28.94 3.69 -13.79
CA ARG A 67 -30.17 2.94 -14.00
C ARG A 67 -30.02 1.59 -13.32
N GLN A 68 -30.59 1.48 -12.12
CA GLN A 68 -30.95 0.19 -11.53
C GLN A 68 -32.18 -0.34 -12.27
N PHE A 69 -32.06 -1.55 -12.83
CA PHE A 69 -33.21 -2.37 -13.18
C PHE A 69 -33.89 -2.81 -11.88
N ARG A 70 -35.14 -2.41 -11.69
CA ARG A 70 -36.07 -3.02 -10.75
C ARG A 70 -37.46 -3.00 -11.37
N GLU A 71 -38.03 -4.19 -11.56
CA GLU A 71 -39.45 -4.41 -11.83
C GLU A 71 -40.28 -3.91 -10.64
N ASP A 72 -41.31 -3.08 -10.90
CA ASP A 72 -42.72 -3.33 -10.55
C ASP A 72 -43.57 -2.05 -10.85
N GLY A 73 -44.87 -2.26 -11.06
CA GLY A 73 -45.83 -1.43 -11.79
C GLY A 73 -46.08 0.02 -11.36
N SER A 74 -46.35 0.88 -12.35
CA SER A 74 -47.57 1.70 -12.50
C SER A 74 -47.40 2.70 -13.66
N ARG A 75 -48.48 2.91 -14.43
CA ARG A 75 -48.50 3.58 -15.74
C ARG A 75 -49.12 4.96 -15.57
N GLU A 76 -48.38 6.05 -15.80
CA GLU A 76 -48.90 7.43 -15.79
C GLU A 76 -48.89 8.06 -17.19
N VAL A 77 -49.97 8.77 -17.51
CA VAL A 77 -50.27 9.43 -18.79
C VAL A 77 -49.94 10.93 -18.67
N PRO A 78 -49.38 11.61 -19.70
CA PRO A 78 -49.09 13.04 -19.61
C PRO A 78 -50.33 13.93 -19.82
N ASP A 79 -50.56 14.85 -18.90
CA ASP A 79 -51.61 15.88 -18.93
C ASP A 79 -51.14 17.13 -19.72
N HIS A 80 -52.00 17.61 -20.63
CA HIS A 80 -51.79 18.85 -21.37
C HIS A 80 -52.69 19.95 -20.79
N GLY A 81 -52.08 20.88 -20.04
CA GLY A 81 -52.74 22.02 -19.43
C GLY A 81 -53.39 22.95 -20.47
N ILE A 82 -54.73 22.92 -20.53
CA ILE A 82 -55.56 23.92 -21.22
C ILE A 82 -56.15 24.83 -20.15
N GLU A 83 -55.80 26.13 -20.20
CA GLU A 83 -56.40 27.18 -19.39
C GLU A 83 -57.92 27.28 -19.66
N LYS A 84 -58.73 26.89 -18.68
CA LYS A 84 -60.17 27.16 -18.64
C LYS A 84 -60.40 28.38 -17.75
N ASN A 85 -60.84 29.50 -18.34
CA ASN A 85 -61.75 30.46 -17.72
C ASN A 85 -62.20 31.52 -18.75
N LYS A 86 -63.05 31.11 -19.70
CA LYS A 86 -63.93 32.02 -20.45
C LYS A 86 -65.34 31.47 -20.41
N THR A 87 -66.31 32.29 -20.04
CA THR A 87 -67.70 31.87 -19.96
C THR A 87 -68.29 31.74 -21.38
N VAL A 88 -69.19 30.77 -21.58
CA VAL A 88 -69.76 30.43 -22.89
C VAL A 88 -70.48 31.64 -23.54
N LEU A 89 -71.01 32.56 -22.72
CA LEU A 89 -71.61 33.82 -23.15
C LEU A 89 -70.60 34.81 -23.75
N GLN A 90 -69.37 34.88 -23.22
CA GLN A 90 -68.31 35.72 -23.78
C GLN A 90 -67.80 35.15 -25.12
N SER A 91 -67.72 33.83 -25.23
CA SER A 91 -67.38 33.17 -26.49
C SER A 91 -68.45 33.42 -27.57
N ALA A 92 -69.73 33.39 -27.20
CA ALA A 92 -70.83 33.67 -28.12
C ALA A 92 -70.86 35.15 -28.57
N GLN A 93 -70.62 36.11 -27.67
CA GLN A 93 -70.54 37.54 -28.01
C GLN A 93 -69.34 37.85 -28.93
N GLU A 94 -68.21 37.20 -28.70
CA GLU A 94 -67.01 37.35 -29.54
C GLU A 94 -67.20 36.75 -30.94
N THR A 95 -67.97 35.65 -31.04
CA THR A 95 -68.28 35.00 -32.32
C THR A 95 -69.28 35.82 -33.15
N VAL A 96 -70.26 36.46 -32.51
CA VAL A 96 -71.25 37.34 -33.19
C VAL A 96 -70.62 38.67 -33.63
N ALA A 97 -69.72 39.25 -32.84
CA ALA A 97 -68.98 40.46 -33.22
C ALA A 97 -68.03 40.23 -34.41
N LYS A 98 -67.54 39.00 -34.59
CA LYS A 98 -66.64 38.61 -35.69
C LYS A 98 -67.39 38.28 -36.99
N ALA A 99 -68.65 37.85 -36.90
CA ALA A 99 -69.48 37.49 -38.05
C ALA A 99 -70.17 38.68 -38.74
N LEU A 100 -70.35 39.82 -38.05
CA LEU A 100 -71.19 40.93 -38.52
C LEU A 100 -70.49 42.07 -39.28
N GLY A 101 -69.22 41.94 -39.68
CA GLY A 101 -68.65 42.79 -40.74
C GLY A 101 -68.85 44.32 -40.57
N GLY A 102 -68.92 44.84 -39.35
CA GLY A 102 -69.14 46.25 -39.06
C GLY A 102 -67.83 47.05 -39.08
N GLY A 103 -67.45 47.55 -40.25
CA GLY A 103 -66.22 48.30 -40.44
C GLY A 103 -66.24 49.71 -39.85
N SER A 104 -65.06 50.19 -39.46
CA SER A 104 -64.63 51.57 -39.74
C SER A 104 -63.11 51.69 -39.76
N ARG A 105 -62.59 51.69 -40.99
CA ARG A 105 -61.64 52.67 -41.56
C ARG A 105 -60.23 52.76 -40.91
N ALA A 106 -59.30 52.14 -41.63
CA ALA A 106 -58.03 52.72 -42.05
C ALA A 106 -57.20 53.48 -40.99
N MET A 107 -56.34 52.77 -40.26
CA MET A 107 -55.04 53.31 -39.88
C MET A 107 -54.04 52.19 -39.53
N GLY A 108 -53.00 52.05 -40.35
CA GLY A 108 -51.69 51.59 -39.86
C GLY A 108 -51.35 50.09 -39.92
N ASN A 109 -51.81 49.31 -40.91
CA ASN A 109 -51.17 48.00 -41.16
C ASN A 109 -49.69 48.14 -41.61
N SER A 110 -49.30 49.36 -42.02
CA SER A 110 -47.90 49.71 -42.25
C SER A 110 -47.13 49.91 -40.95
N SER A 111 -47.70 50.47 -39.87
CA SER A 111 -46.96 50.80 -38.63
C SER A 111 -46.74 49.60 -37.71
N LYS A 112 -47.65 48.60 -37.73
CA LYS A 112 -47.43 47.29 -37.07
C LYS A 112 -46.37 46.47 -37.82
N ARG A 113 -46.46 46.36 -39.16
CA ARG A 113 -45.41 45.73 -39.98
C ARG A 113 -44.07 46.48 -39.90
N LYS A 114 -44.07 47.82 -39.79
CA LYS A 114 -42.85 48.61 -39.54
C LYS A 114 -42.31 48.39 -38.14
N LYS A 115 -43.16 48.23 -37.11
CA LYS A 115 -42.75 47.89 -35.74
C LYS A 115 -42.23 46.47 -35.61
N GLU A 116 -42.77 45.51 -36.35
CA GLU A 116 -42.23 44.14 -36.42
C GLU A 116 -40.88 44.13 -37.14
N LYS A 117 -40.78 44.78 -38.31
CA LYS A 117 -39.49 44.96 -39.00
C LYS A 117 -38.47 45.77 -38.18
N ALA A 118 -38.92 46.69 -37.32
CA ALA A 118 -38.06 47.47 -36.42
C ALA A 118 -37.70 46.72 -35.13
N LYS A 119 -38.35 45.60 -34.81
CA LYS A 119 -37.90 44.68 -33.75
C LYS A 119 -36.80 43.75 -34.24
N ASP A 120 -36.77 43.50 -35.54
CA ASP A 120 -35.84 42.57 -36.22
C ASP A 120 -34.38 43.04 -36.22
N PHE A 121 -34.14 44.36 -36.06
CA PHE A 121 -32.80 44.96 -36.07
C PHE A 121 -32.58 45.96 -34.91
N GLN A 122 -32.97 45.61 -33.69
CA GLN A 122 -32.67 46.45 -32.53
C GLN A 122 -31.22 46.29 -32.07
N LYS A 123 -30.36 47.21 -32.51
CA LYS A 123 -29.02 47.35 -31.94
C LYS A 123 -29.14 47.63 -30.44
N PRO A 124 -28.63 46.77 -29.54
CA PRO A 124 -28.70 47.00 -28.11
C PRO A 124 -28.02 48.31 -27.74
N LYS A 125 -28.71 49.14 -26.95
CA LYS A 125 -28.22 50.47 -26.52
C LYS A 125 -26.86 50.33 -25.83
N LEU A 126 -25.86 51.04 -26.32
CA LEU A 126 -24.47 50.98 -25.88
C LEU A 126 -24.40 51.16 -24.35
N LYS A 127 -24.10 50.07 -23.62
CA LYS A 127 -23.77 50.13 -22.20
C LYS A 127 -22.28 50.42 -22.09
N VAL A 128 -21.92 51.70 -21.94
CA VAL A 128 -20.55 52.15 -21.69
C VAL A 128 -19.95 51.39 -20.49
N GLY A 129 -18.72 50.88 -20.66
CA GLY A 129 -18.00 50.08 -19.66
C GLY A 129 -18.06 48.56 -19.83
N LYS A 130 -18.83 48.03 -20.78
CA LYS A 130 -18.83 46.59 -21.14
C LYS A 130 -18.12 46.36 -22.46
N THR A 131 -17.52 45.18 -22.63
CA THR A 131 -16.89 44.79 -23.90
C THR A 131 -17.87 44.95 -25.05
N LYS A 132 -17.39 45.52 -26.16
CA LYS A 132 -18.19 45.75 -27.38
C LYS A 132 -18.86 44.44 -27.78
N ALA A 133 -20.19 44.47 -27.94
CA ALA A 133 -20.94 43.30 -28.36
C ALA A 133 -20.39 42.76 -29.69
N LYS A 134 -20.28 41.43 -29.78
CA LYS A 134 -19.90 40.77 -31.03
C LYS A 134 -20.93 41.13 -32.10
N PRO A 135 -20.52 41.35 -33.37
CA PRO A 135 -21.43 41.78 -34.42
C PRO A 135 -22.53 40.73 -34.67
N ASP A 136 -23.70 41.14 -35.17
CA ASP A 136 -24.89 40.26 -35.28
C ASP A 136 -24.69 39.06 -36.23
N ASN A 137 -23.70 39.13 -37.13
CA ASN A 137 -23.27 38.04 -38.01
C ASN A 137 -22.09 37.22 -37.46
N TYR A 138 -21.74 37.40 -36.18
CA TYR A 138 -20.65 36.68 -35.55
C TYR A 138 -21.09 35.25 -35.21
N THR A 139 -20.54 34.30 -35.94
CA THR A 139 -20.63 32.88 -35.60
C THR A 139 -19.61 32.58 -34.50
N ASP A 140 -20.09 32.21 -33.31
CA ASP A 140 -19.21 31.76 -32.24
C ASP A 140 -18.74 30.32 -32.52
N THR A 141 -17.48 30.18 -32.90
CA THR A 141 -16.83 28.89 -33.17
C THR A 141 -16.33 28.20 -31.91
N THR A 142 -16.64 28.74 -30.73
CA THR A 142 -16.28 28.10 -29.47
C THR A 142 -17.25 26.97 -29.15
N PHE A 143 -16.79 25.74 -29.39
CA PHE A 143 -17.47 24.54 -28.93
C PHE A 143 -16.60 23.81 -27.90
N LYS A 144 -17.25 23.10 -26.98
CA LYS A 144 -16.58 22.22 -26.02
C LYS A 144 -16.98 20.79 -26.32
N SER A 145 -16.01 19.98 -26.72
CA SER A 145 -16.17 18.53 -26.85
C SER A 145 -15.55 17.85 -25.64
N LYS A 146 -16.26 16.88 -25.06
CA LYS A 146 -15.76 16.01 -23.99
C LYS A 146 -15.66 14.60 -24.55
N SER A 147 -14.50 13.97 -24.38
CA SER A 147 -14.32 12.58 -24.74
C SER A 147 -15.01 11.67 -23.72
N ILE A 148 -15.66 10.62 -24.20
CA ILE A 148 -16.20 9.55 -23.34
C ILE A 148 -15.14 8.47 -23.25
N VAL A 149 -14.59 8.24 -22.06
CA VAL A 149 -13.67 7.14 -21.81
C VAL A 149 -14.48 5.95 -21.31
N LEU A 150 -14.54 4.88 -22.11
CA LEU A 150 -15.10 3.60 -21.67
C LEU A 150 -14.06 2.81 -20.87
N THR A 151 -14.52 2.09 -19.86
CA THR A 151 -13.70 1.11 -19.14
C THR A 151 -13.31 -0.01 -20.08
N GLN A 152 -12.00 -0.26 -20.21
CA GLN A 152 -11.49 -1.36 -21.02
C GLN A 152 -11.87 -2.69 -20.37
N GLN A 153 -12.63 -3.51 -21.10
CA GLN A 153 -12.85 -4.91 -20.74
C GLN A 153 -11.72 -5.73 -21.37
N SER A 154 -11.17 -6.71 -20.64
CA SER A 154 -10.09 -7.59 -21.10
C SER A 154 -10.60 -8.63 -22.12
N LEU A 155 -11.22 -8.17 -23.20
CA LEU A 155 -11.75 -8.97 -24.29
C LEU A 155 -10.81 -8.81 -25.50
N HIS A 156 -9.61 -9.37 -25.40
CA HIS A 156 -8.66 -9.39 -26.51
C HIS A 156 -8.52 -10.82 -27.06
N LEU A 157 -8.37 -10.93 -28.38
CA LEU A 157 -8.07 -12.19 -29.06
C LEU A 157 -6.64 -12.68 -28.76
N ALA A 158 -5.73 -11.76 -28.43
CA ALA A 158 -4.38 -12.07 -28.00
C ALA A 158 -4.35 -12.42 -26.51
N ALA A 159 -3.60 -13.46 -26.15
CA ALA A 159 -3.41 -13.85 -24.76
C ALA A 159 -2.74 -12.71 -23.96
N PRO A 160 -3.20 -12.41 -22.74
CA PRO A 160 -2.54 -11.45 -21.86
C PRO A 160 -1.08 -11.87 -21.59
N THR A 161 -0.20 -10.90 -21.39
CA THR A 161 1.18 -11.20 -20.96
C THR A 161 1.18 -11.83 -19.56
N SER A 162 2.22 -12.60 -19.25
CA SER A 162 2.40 -13.19 -17.91
C SER A 162 2.38 -12.12 -16.82
N ASN A 163 3.08 -11.00 -17.04
CA ASN A 163 3.12 -9.88 -16.09
C ASN A 163 1.76 -9.20 -15.93
N ALA A 164 0.98 -9.03 -17.01
CA ALA A 164 -0.37 -8.47 -16.92
C ALA A 164 -1.31 -9.40 -16.14
N THR A 165 -1.22 -10.71 -16.37
CA THR A 165 -2.01 -11.71 -15.65
C THR A 165 -1.63 -11.77 -14.17
N PHE A 166 -0.34 -11.67 -13.86
CA PHE A 166 0.17 -11.61 -12.49
C PHE A 166 -0.34 -10.36 -11.76
N THR A 167 -0.23 -9.19 -12.39
CA THR A 167 -0.72 -7.90 -11.84
C THR A 167 -2.23 -7.91 -11.63
N HIS A 168 -2.98 -8.50 -12.58
CA HIS A 168 -4.42 -8.69 -12.42
C HIS A 168 -4.74 -9.57 -11.20
N ASN A 169 -4.03 -10.69 -11.01
CA ASN A 169 -4.24 -11.55 -9.84
C ASN A 169 -3.85 -10.88 -8.51
N LEU A 170 -2.84 -10.01 -8.49
CA LEU A 170 -2.56 -9.17 -7.31
C LEU A 170 -3.75 -8.26 -6.98
N SER A 171 -4.40 -7.66 -7.99
CA SER A 171 -5.58 -6.81 -7.75
C SER A 171 -6.79 -7.59 -7.22
N LEU A 172 -6.89 -8.89 -7.51
CA LEU A 172 -7.96 -9.76 -7.02
C LEU A 172 -7.80 -10.13 -5.53
N LEU A 173 -6.66 -9.84 -4.92
CA LEU A 173 -6.43 -10.08 -3.49
C LEU A 173 -7.29 -9.19 -2.59
N SER A 174 -7.80 -8.07 -3.09
CA SER A 174 -8.79 -7.24 -2.37
C SER A 174 -10.24 -7.60 -2.70
N ALA A 175 -10.49 -8.69 -3.45
CA ALA A 175 -11.84 -9.09 -3.82
C ALA A 175 -12.67 -9.48 -2.59
N LYS A 176 -13.98 -9.21 -2.63
CA LYS A 176 -14.90 -9.57 -1.54
C LYS A 176 -15.04 -11.09 -1.36
N SER A 177 -14.94 -11.84 -2.44
CA SER A 177 -15.01 -13.31 -2.44
C SER A 177 -13.72 -13.92 -1.90
N ASP A 178 -13.81 -14.69 -0.82
CA ASP A 178 -12.69 -15.42 -0.24
C ASP A 178 -12.14 -16.50 -1.18
N THR A 179 -13.03 -17.12 -1.97
CA THR A 179 -12.66 -18.08 -3.01
C THR A 179 -11.80 -17.41 -4.08
N GLN A 180 -12.17 -16.20 -4.51
CA GLN A 180 -11.39 -15.45 -5.50
C GLN A 180 -10.01 -15.07 -4.96
N ARG A 181 -9.94 -14.56 -3.71
CA ARG A 181 -8.64 -14.26 -3.07
C ARG A 181 -7.76 -15.50 -2.98
N ARG A 182 -8.32 -16.63 -2.52
CA ARG A 182 -7.61 -17.91 -2.39
C ARG A 182 -7.09 -18.43 -3.74
N ASP A 183 -7.91 -18.40 -4.77
CA ASP A 183 -7.55 -18.94 -6.08
C ASP A 183 -6.51 -18.03 -6.78
N SER A 184 -6.61 -16.72 -6.58
CA SER A 184 -5.57 -15.77 -7.01
C SER A 184 -4.25 -16.00 -6.27
N LEU A 185 -4.26 -16.21 -4.94
CA LEU A 185 -3.05 -16.59 -4.19
C LEU A 185 -2.42 -17.89 -4.71
N ALA A 186 -3.25 -18.90 -5.01
CA ALA A 186 -2.77 -20.17 -5.57
C ALA A 186 -2.11 -19.96 -6.94
N TYR A 187 -2.73 -19.18 -7.83
CA TYR A 187 -2.14 -18.81 -9.12
C TYR A 187 -0.80 -18.09 -8.96
N LEU A 188 -0.72 -17.11 -8.06
CA LEU A 188 0.52 -16.37 -7.78
C LEU A 188 1.62 -17.32 -7.28
N THR A 189 1.27 -18.23 -6.37
CA THR A 189 2.19 -19.23 -5.82
C THR A 189 2.74 -20.11 -6.94
N THR A 190 1.88 -20.68 -7.78
CA THR A 190 2.30 -21.52 -8.91
C THR A 190 3.17 -20.74 -9.89
N THR A 191 2.82 -19.48 -10.19
CA THR A 191 3.60 -18.64 -11.12
C THR A 191 5.02 -18.36 -10.59
N ILE A 192 5.16 -18.12 -9.28
CA ILE A 192 6.47 -17.91 -8.66
C ILE A 192 7.26 -19.23 -8.58
N SER A 193 6.62 -20.33 -8.16
CA SER A 193 7.32 -21.63 -7.99
C SER A 193 7.71 -22.31 -9.31
N SER A 194 6.94 -22.10 -10.38
CA SER A 194 7.22 -22.70 -11.70
C SER A 194 8.26 -21.93 -12.51
N ARG A 195 8.71 -20.78 -12.00
CA ARG A 195 9.71 -19.94 -12.64
C ARG A 195 11.09 -20.62 -12.58
N PRO A 196 11.93 -20.53 -13.64
CA PRO A 196 13.33 -20.94 -13.55
C PRO A 196 14.06 -20.18 -12.44
N VAL A 197 14.84 -20.88 -11.61
CA VAL A 197 15.50 -20.35 -10.40
C VAL A 197 16.24 -19.03 -10.68
N ASN A 198 16.94 -18.96 -11.82
CA ASN A 198 17.79 -17.82 -12.20
C ASN A 198 17.07 -16.66 -12.91
N SER A 199 15.75 -16.73 -13.07
CA SER A 199 15.00 -15.63 -13.71
C SER A 199 14.43 -14.66 -12.65
N PRO A 200 14.26 -13.38 -12.95
CA PRO A 200 13.68 -12.44 -11.99
C PRO A 200 12.20 -12.74 -11.73
N LEU A 201 11.69 -12.35 -10.56
CA LEU A 201 10.26 -12.42 -10.25
C LEU A 201 9.44 -11.57 -11.26
N PRO A 202 8.18 -11.96 -11.57
CA PRO A 202 7.31 -11.20 -12.47
C PRO A 202 7.06 -9.75 -12.02
N GLN A 203 7.13 -9.51 -10.71
CA GLN A 203 7.10 -8.20 -10.06
C GLN A 203 8.07 -8.23 -8.86
N PRO A 204 8.68 -7.11 -8.48
CA PRO A 204 9.48 -7.01 -7.26
C PRO A 204 8.68 -7.33 -6.00
N VAL A 205 9.32 -7.89 -4.97
CA VAL A 205 8.68 -8.18 -3.68
C VAL A 205 8.08 -6.93 -3.05
N SER A 206 8.74 -5.78 -3.18
CA SER A 206 8.23 -4.48 -2.70
C SER A 206 6.88 -4.06 -3.31
N VAL A 207 6.53 -4.57 -4.50
CA VAL A 207 5.23 -4.32 -5.16
C VAL A 207 4.19 -5.38 -4.76
N ILE A 208 4.63 -6.63 -4.59
CA ILE A 208 3.76 -7.75 -4.23
C ILE A 208 3.30 -7.62 -2.78
N LEU A 209 4.25 -7.39 -1.87
CA LEU A 209 4.08 -7.50 -0.43
C LEU A 209 2.96 -6.61 0.13
N PRO A 210 2.81 -5.33 -0.24
CA PRO A 210 1.74 -4.48 0.28
C PRO A 210 0.32 -5.04 0.05
N SER A 211 0.13 -5.82 -1.02
CA SER A 211 -1.15 -6.49 -1.30
C SER A 211 -1.36 -7.76 -0.47
N LEU A 212 -0.27 -8.37 0.01
CA LEU A 212 -0.27 -9.58 0.83
C LEU A 212 -0.48 -9.28 2.31
N LEU A 213 0.11 -8.20 2.83
CA LEU A 213 0.12 -7.90 4.27
C LEU A 213 -1.28 -7.88 4.93
N PRO A 214 -2.32 -7.25 4.34
CA PRO A 214 -3.65 -7.26 4.95
C PRO A 214 -4.27 -8.66 5.05
N LEU A 215 -3.86 -9.60 4.19
CA LEU A 215 -4.39 -10.96 4.17
C LEU A 215 -3.93 -11.81 5.36
N ILE A 216 -2.91 -11.37 6.10
CA ILE A 216 -2.52 -11.98 7.38
C ILE A 216 -3.70 -11.95 8.37
N LEU A 217 -4.55 -10.92 8.27
CA LEU A 217 -5.73 -10.70 9.09
C LEU A 217 -7.03 -11.13 8.39
N ASP A 218 -6.95 -11.88 7.28
CA ASP A 218 -8.14 -12.31 6.53
C ASP A 218 -9.04 -13.20 7.39
N ALA A 219 -10.36 -13.03 7.28
CA ALA A 219 -11.33 -13.82 8.03
C ALA A 219 -11.31 -15.32 7.64
N SER A 220 -10.89 -15.67 6.43
CA SER A 220 -10.88 -17.04 5.93
C SER A 220 -9.54 -17.73 6.19
N THR A 221 -9.57 -18.82 6.97
CA THR A 221 -8.40 -19.67 7.23
C THR A 221 -7.77 -20.23 5.95
N ASN A 222 -8.59 -20.51 4.92
CA ASN A 222 -8.09 -21.02 3.64
C ASN A 222 -7.25 -19.97 2.89
N VAL A 223 -7.65 -18.70 2.95
CA VAL A 223 -6.89 -17.59 2.37
C VAL A 223 -5.56 -17.43 3.10
N ARG A 224 -5.58 -17.41 4.45
CA ARG A 224 -4.35 -17.32 5.26
C ARG A 224 -3.39 -18.49 5.04
N THR A 225 -3.93 -19.70 4.85
CA THR A 225 -3.12 -20.90 4.57
C THR A 225 -2.45 -20.82 3.20
N GLN A 226 -3.16 -20.34 2.17
CA GLN A 226 -2.56 -20.12 0.85
C GLN A 226 -1.59 -18.94 0.83
N LEU A 227 -1.86 -17.89 1.62
CA LEU A 227 -0.93 -16.77 1.80
C LEU A 227 0.42 -17.27 2.35
N LEU A 228 0.41 -18.10 3.39
CA LEU A 228 1.65 -18.65 3.95
C LEU A 228 2.43 -19.48 2.92
N LYS A 229 1.74 -20.23 2.05
CA LYS A 229 2.40 -20.95 0.95
C LYS A 229 3.05 -20.00 -0.04
N LEU A 230 2.37 -18.91 -0.41
CA LEU A 230 2.93 -17.89 -1.28
C LEU A 230 4.15 -17.21 -0.65
N LEU A 231 4.06 -16.84 0.62
CA LEU A 231 5.17 -16.23 1.38
C LEU A 231 6.40 -17.14 1.38
N LYS A 232 6.22 -18.45 1.60
CA LYS A 232 7.28 -19.46 1.54
C LYS A 232 7.95 -19.63 0.17
N THR A 233 7.37 -19.09 -0.90
CA THR A 233 7.98 -19.14 -2.25
C THR A 233 8.78 -17.90 -2.60
N LEU A 234 8.80 -16.88 -1.74
CA LEU A 234 9.61 -15.68 -1.93
C LEU A 234 11.08 -15.98 -1.57
N PRO A 235 12.06 -15.35 -2.26
CA PRO A 235 13.47 -15.48 -1.90
C PRO A 235 13.74 -14.99 -0.47
N GLU A 236 14.54 -15.71 0.30
CA GLU A 236 14.81 -15.40 1.72
C GLU A 236 15.45 -14.02 1.90
N GLY A 237 16.42 -13.63 1.08
CA GLY A 237 17.03 -12.30 1.13
C GLY A 237 16.04 -11.16 0.85
N ASP A 238 15.06 -11.37 -0.05
CA ASP A 238 14.01 -10.37 -0.28
C ASP A 238 13.06 -10.29 0.93
N VAL A 239 12.82 -11.39 1.64
CA VAL A 239 11.98 -11.39 2.85
C VAL A 239 12.69 -10.62 3.97
N GLU A 240 13.99 -10.85 4.13
CA GLU A 240 14.85 -10.17 5.10
C GLU A 240 14.73 -8.64 5.02
N ASP A 241 14.85 -8.10 3.81
CA ASP A 241 14.74 -6.66 3.52
C ASP A 241 13.38 -6.06 3.89
N HIS A 242 12.35 -6.89 4.02
CA HIS A 242 10.97 -6.45 4.22
C HIS A 242 10.37 -6.86 5.57
N VAL A 243 11.18 -7.40 6.50
CA VAL A 243 10.69 -7.82 7.82
C VAL A 243 10.07 -6.66 8.59
N GLY A 244 10.63 -5.45 8.47
CA GLY A 244 10.06 -4.24 9.09
C GLY A 244 8.64 -3.90 8.63
N GLN A 245 8.23 -4.32 7.42
CA GLN A 245 6.87 -4.16 6.90
C GLN A 245 5.96 -5.33 7.28
N LEU A 246 6.50 -6.56 7.30
CA LEU A 246 5.77 -7.78 7.64
C LEU A 246 5.39 -7.86 9.12
N LEU A 247 6.35 -7.63 10.00
CA LEU A 247 6.22 -7.91 11.42
C LEU A 247 5.09 -7.13 12.12
N PRO A 248 4.80 -5.85 11.82
CA PRO A 248 3.64 -5.16 12.38
C PRO A 248 2.29 -5.86 12.13
N TYR A 249 2.09 -6.42 10.93
CA TYR A 249 0.86 -7.15 10.59
C TYR A 249 0.79 -8.51 11.28
N VAL A 250 1.93 -9.20 11.37
CA VAL A 250 2.04 -10.45 12.14
C VAL A 250 1.72 -10.20 13.62
N ARG A 251 2.28 -9.14 14.22
CA ARG A 251 1.97 -8.73 15.60
C ARG A 251 0.48 -8.42 15.78
N ALA A 252 -0.12 -7.65 14.87
CA ALA A 252 -1.57 -7.40 14.91
C ALA A 252 -2.40 -8.71 14.84
N GLY A 253 -1.93 -9.69 14.06
CA GLY A 253 -2.55 -11.02 13.94
C GLY A 253 -2.43 -11.84 15.21
N MET A 254 -1.26 -11.86 15.85
CA MET A 254 -1.04 -12.53 17.14
C MET A 254 -1.97 -11.99 18.22
N THR A 255 -2.32 -10.70 18.15
CA THR A 255 -3.13 -10.03 19.16
C THR A 255 -4.60 -9.91 18.75
N HIS A 256 -4.98 -10.58 17.66
CA HIS A 256 -6.33 -10.51 17.11
C HIS A 256 -7.36 -11.19 18.01
N LEU A 257 -8.62 -10.72 18.00
CA LEU A 257 -9.69 -11.28 18.84
C LEU A 257 -10.03 -12.73 18.47
N ALA A 258 -10.00 -13.05 17.18
CA ALA A 258 -10.28 -14.39 16.66
C ALA A 258 -9.06 -15.32 16.83
N ALA A 259 -9.26 -16.47 17.49
CA ALA A 259 -8.18 -17.40 17.86
C ALA A 259 -7.52 -18.10 16.65
N ASP A 260 -8.28 -18.31 15.58
CA ASP A 260 -7.79 -18.89 14.33
C ASP A 260 -6.83 -17.94 13.60
N ILE A 261 -7.09 -16.63 13.64
CA ILE A 261 -6.18 -15.60 13.11
C ILE A 261 -4.90 -15.56 13.96
N ARG A 262 -5.02 -15.59 15.30
CA ARG A 262 -3.85 -15.68 16.19
C ARG A 262 -2.97 -16.88 15.86
N SER A 263 -3.57 -18.06 15.69
CA SER A 263 -2.83 -19.27 15.33
C SER A 263 -2.14 -19.14 13.97
N SER A 264 -2.81 -18.59 12.95
CA SER A 264 -2.19 -18.40 11.63
C SER A 264 -1.07 -17.36 11.67
N ALA A 265 -1.20 -16.31 12.48
CA ALA A 265 -0.15 -15.30 12.64
C ALA A 265 1.10 -15.88 13.32
N VAL A 266 0.93 -16.79 14.29
CA VAL A 266 2.05 -17.55 14.89
C VAL A 266 2.73 -18.45 13.86
N ASP A 267 1.97 -19.12 13.00
CA ASP A 267 2.55 -19.95 11.92
C ASP A 267 3.35 -19.09 10.91
N ILE A 268 2.89 -17.86 10.61
CA ILE A 268 3.62 -16.90 9.77
C ILE A 268 4.87 -16.36 10.49
N LEU A 269 4.78 -16.07 11.79
CA LEU A 269 5.94 -15.64 12.58
C LEU A 269 7.04 -16.71 12.62
N SER A 270 6.67 -17.98 12.85
CA SER A 270 7.63 -19.09 12.86
C SER A 270 8.34 -19.20 11.51
N TRP A 271 7.61 -19.14 10.39
CA TRP A 271 8.24 -19.07 9.06
C TRP A 271 9.15 -17.85 8.89
N MET A 272 8.75 -16.68 9.36
CA MET A 272 9.54 -15.45 9.22
C MET A 272 10.83 -15.52 10.03
N VAL A 273 10.82 -16.15 11.21
CA VAL A 273 12.02 -16.42 12.00
C VAL A 273 12.91 -17.47 11.34
N GLU A 274 12.32 -18.50 10.71
CA GLU A 274 13.05 -19.51 9.94
C GLU A 274 13.78 -18.88 8.73
N ALA A 275 13.11 -17.97 8.01
CA ALA A 275 13.66 -17.34 6.80
C ALA A 275 14.58 -16.14 7.07
N ALA A 276 14.32 -15.37 8.14
CA ALA A 276 15.00 -14.10 8.41
C ALA A 276 15.11 -13.84 9.93
N GLY A 277 15.62 -14.81 10.68
CA GLY A 277 15.63 -14.81 12.15
C GLY A 277 16.31 -13.59 12.77
N GLU A 278 17.55 -13.30 12.38
CA GLU A 278 18.34 -12.19 12.91
C GLU A 278 17.71 -10.82 12.59
N SER A 279 17.31 -10.62 11.34
CA SER A 279 16.60 -9.41 10.92
C SER A 279 15.23 -9.26 11.59
N THR A 280 14.54 -10.36 11.91
CA THR A 280 13.28 -10.35 12.66
C THR A 280 13.42 -9.85 14.08
N VAL A 281 14.46 -10.29 14.80
CA VAL A 281 14.68 -9.87 16.19
C VAL A 281 15.32 -8.49 16.30
N SER A 282 16.08 -8.06 15.28
CA SER A 282 16.86 -6.81 15.29
C SER A 282 16.10 -5.60 14.72
N CYS A 283 15.05 -5.83 13.93
CA CYS A 283 14.27 -4.73 13.34
C CYS A 283 13.55 -3.87 14.38
N ALA A 284 13.05 -2.71 13.97
CA ALA A 284 12.41 -1.73 14.87
C ALA A 284 11.18 -2.30 15.56
N GLY A 285 11.23 -2.38 16.90
CA GLY A 285 10.20 -3.04 17.70
C GLY A 285 10.10 -4.54 17.44
N GLY A 286 11.14 -5.13 16.84
CA GLY A 286 11.24 -6.56 16.57
C GLY A 286 11.34 -7.38 17.85
N TRP A 287 12.08 -6.87 18.83
CA TRP A 287 12.30 -7.55 20.10
C TRP A 287 11.15 -7.35 21.10
N ILE A 288 11.08 -6.17 21.73
CA ILE A 288 10.18 -5.90 22.87
C ILE A 288 8.70 -6.08 22.49
N LYS A 289 8.24 -5.50 21.38
CA LYS A 289 6.81 -5.60 21.00
C LYS A 289 6.42 -7.04 20.65
N THR A 290 7.29 -7.80 20.01
CA THR A 290 7.01 -9.21 19.67
C THR A 290 7.00 -10.09 20.92
N LEU A 291 7.94 -9.90 21.86
CA LEU A 291 7.91 -10.58 23.17
C LEU A 291 6.63 -10.26 23.94
N ASN A 292 6.19 -9.00 23.94
CA ASN A 292 4.89 -8.63 24.51
C ASN A 292 3.75 -9.39 23.81
N CYS A 293 3.73 -9.47 22.47
CA CYS A 293 2.72 -10.26 21.75
C CYS A 293 2.70 -11.74 22.21
N PHE A 294 3.86 -12.38 22.36
CA PHE A 294 3.96 -13.75 22.89
C PHE A 294 3.36 -13.86 24.30
N LEU A 295 3.70 -12.92 25.19
CA LEU A 295 3.16 -12.89 26.56
C LEU A 295 1.63 -12.80 26.58
N SER A 296 0.98 -12.04 25.70
CA SER A 296 -0.50 -12.04 25.63
C SER A 296 -1.06 -13.37 25.21
N VAL A 297 -0.51 -13.92 24.12
CA VAL A 297 -1.08 -15.09 23.46
C VAL A 297 -1.00 -16.28 24.40
N LEU A 298 0.08 -16.36 25.17
CA LEU A 298 0.30 -17.36 26.22
C LEU A 298 -0.43 -17.02 27.54
N GLY A 299 -0.93 -15.79 27.70
CA GLY A 299 -1.54 -15.32 28.95
C GLY A 299 -0.55 -15.14 30.09
N TRP A 300 0.73 -14.91 29.78
CA TRP A 300 1.83 -14.75 30.72
C TRP A 300 2.07 -13.26 30.99
N HIS A 301 1.23 -12.66 31.83
CA HIS A 301 1.26 -11.21 32.02
C HIS A 301 2.37 -10.74 32.99
N THR A 302 3.12 -9.71 32.59
CA THR A 302 3.84 -8.71 33.41
C THR A 302 2.96 -7.49 33.72
N GLU A 303 3.33 -6.65 34.71
CA GLU A 303 2.60 -5.40 35.03
C GLU A 303 2.50 -4.45 33.82
N GLU A 304 3.54 -4.37 32.99
CA GLU A 304 3.54 -3.58 31.75
C GLU A 304 2.65 -4.21 30.66
N SER A 305 2.68 -5.55 30.54
CA SER A 305 1.85 -6.27 29.58
C SER A 305 0.34 -6.26 29.93
N ALA A 306 -0.04 -5.80 31.13
CA ALA A 306 -1.45 -5.61 31.48
C ALA A 306 -2.06 -4.37 30.80
N ARG A 307 -1.22 -3.41 30.36
CA ARG A 307 -1.68 -2.13 29.80
C ARG A 307 -2.25 -2.25 28.38
N TRP A 308 -1.81 -3.25 27.62
CA TRP A 308 -2.12 -3.35 26.18
C TRP A 308 -3.24 -4.35 25.86
N SER A 309 -3.70 -5.14 26.83
CA SER A 309 -4.74 -6.14 26.60
C SER A 309 -5.61 -6.31 27.84
N SER A 310 -6.66 -5.49 27.95
CA SER A 310 -7.74 -5.66 28.96
C SER A 310 -8.65 -6.85 28.65
N SER A 311 -8.56 -7.40 27.43
CA SER A 311 -9.24 -8.61 26.99
C SER A 311 -8.27 -9.79 27.03
N ARG A 312 -8.64 -10.87 27.71
CA ARG A 312 -7.82 -12.09 27.85
C ARG A 312 -7.64 -12.80 26.49
N ALA A 313 -6.70 -12.34 25.67
CA ALA A 313 -6.32 -12.94 24.36
C ALA A 313 -5.67 -14.34 24.47
N SER A 314 -5.73 -14.98 25.63
CA SER A 314 -5.31 -16.35 25.86
C SER A 314 -6.22 -17.33 25.12
N PHE A 315 -5.70 -18.50 24.74
CA PHE A 315 -6.42 -19.53 24.00
C PHE A 315 -7.57 -20.21 24.77
N GLY A 316 -7.98 -19.71 25.94
CA GLY A 316 -9.04 -20.30 26.77
C GLY A 316 -8.61 -21.61 27.46
N LYS A 317 -9.43 -22.14 28.38
CA LYS A 317 -9.07 -23.33 29.18
C LYS A 317 -9.54 -24.66 28.57
N SER A 318 -8.57 -25.57 28.41
CA SER A 318 -8.59 -27.05 28.40
C SER A 318 -9.32 -27.85 27.30
N GLY A 319 -8.64 -28.92 26.86
CA GLY A 319 -9.17 -30.03 26.05
C GLY A 319 -8.60 -30.11 24.62
N SER A 320 -8.82 -29.07 23.81
CA SER A 320 -8.39 -28.98 22.40
C SER A 320 -7.40 -27.81 22.14
N GLN A 321 -7.26 -26.90 23.12
CA GLN A 321 -6.50 -25.65 23.04
C GLN A 321 -4.99 -25.79 23.30
N GLY A 322 -4.51 -26.99 23.65
CA GLY A 322 -3.08 -27.23 23.85
C GLY A 322 -2.27 -27.07 22.57
N LYS A 323 -2.84 -27.40 21.40
CA LYS A 323 -2.12 -27.36 20.11
C LYS A 323 -1.70 -25.93 19.70
N PRO A 324 -2.59 -24.91 19.71
CA PRO A 324 -2.17 -23.52 19.47
C PRO A 324 -1.11 -23.04 20.47
N MET A 325 -1.22 -23.43 21.74
CA MET A 325 -0.25 -23.05 22.75
C MET A 325 1.12 -23.73 22.54
N VAL A 326 1.14 -25.02 22.21
CA VAL A 326 2.34 -25.78 21.82
C VAL A 326 3.03 -25.13 20.61
N LYS A 327 2.27 -24.77 19.57
CA LYS A 327 2.79 -24.04 18.41
C LYS A 327 3.39 -22.70 18.80
N THR A 328 2.71 -21.94 19.65
CA THR A 328 3.19 -20.64 20.13
C THR A 328 4.48 -20.79 20.94
N LEU A 329 4.61 -21.82 21.77
CA LEU A 329 5.84 -22.13 22.49
C LEU A 329 6.97 -22.57 21.55
N GLY A 330 6.67 -23.30 20.48
CA GLY A 330 7.63 -23.63 19.43
C GLY A 330 8.18 -22.37 18.76
N ALA A 331 7.29 -21.51 18.27
CA ALA A 331 7.65 -20.23 17.67
C ALA A 331 8.42 -19.31 18.64
N LEU A 332 8.04 -19.31 19.93
CA LEU A 332 8.78 -18.58 20.97
C LEU A 332 10.20 -19.16 21.17
N SER A 333 10.35 -20.48 21.12
CA SER A 333 11.67 -21.13 21.22
C SER A 333 12.57 -20.72 20.06
N GLU A 334 12.05 -20.73 18.83
CA GLU A 334 12.77 -20.30 17.62
C GLU A 334 13.14 -18.82 17.69
N PHE A 335 12.19 -17.98 18.09
CA PHE A 335 12.40 -16.54 18.24
C PHE A 335 13.46 -16.19 19.30
N LEU A 336 13.44 -16.88 20.44
CA LEU A 336 14.45 -16.69 21.49
C LEU A 336 15.82 -17.22 21.07
N GLU A 337 15.87 -18.34 20.34
CA GLU A 337 17.13 -18.86 19.81
C GLU A 337 17.75 -17.85 18.85
N ALA A 338 16.96 -17.26 17.93
CA ALA A 338 17.42 -16.22 17.02
C ALA A 338 17.86 -14.92 17.74
N GLY A 339 17.24 -14.58 18.87
CA GLY A 339 17.50 -13.33 19.58
C GLY A 339 18.60 -13.38 20.64
N ILE A 340 18.60 -14.41 21.48
CA ILE A 340 19.48 -14.55 22.66
C ILE A 340 20.19 -15.89 22.73
N GLY A 341 19.93 -16.79 21.77
CA GLY A 341 20.61 -18.07 21.63
C GLY A 341 22.11 -17.88 21.43
N LYS A 342 22.84 -18.99 21.46
CA LYS A 342 24.28 -18.94 21.19
C LYS A 342 24.44 -18.50 19.72
N PRO A 343 25.24 -17.47 19.41
CA PRO A 343 25.51 -17.13 18.02
C PRO A 343 25.97 -18.39 17.29
N ALA A 344 25.34 -18.69 16.16
CA ALA A 344 25.79 -19.77 15.30
C ALA A 344 27.22 -19.39 14.88
N VAL A 345 28.20 -20.21 15.25
CA VAL A 345 29.58 -20.06 14.80
C VAL A 345 29.56 -20.25 13.29
N GLY A 346 29.42 -19.15 12.56
CA GLY A 346 29.01 -19.13 11.16
C GLY A 346 29.46 -17.83 10.50
N ASN A 347 30.73 -17.84 10.11
CA ASN A 347 31.41 -16.96 9.14
C ASN A 347 31.88 -15.54 9.53
N SER A 348 31.75 -15.07 10.78
CA SER A 348 32.44 -13.84 11.23
C SER A 348 33.18 -13.95 12.56
N ASP A 349 33.17 -15.11 13.22
CA ASP A 349 34.19 -15.43 14.21
C ASP A 349 35.43 -15.91 13.44
N THR A 350 36.20 -14.94 12.94
CA THR A 350 37.65 -15.13 12.91
C THR A 350 38.08 -15.12 14.37
N ASP A 351 37.82 -16.21 15.08
CA ASP A 351 38.55 -16.57 16.28
C ASP A 351 40.02 -16.55 15.84
N MET A 352 40.70 -15.46 16.18
CA MET A 352 42.15 -15.31 16.16
C MET A 352 42.79 -16.26 17.19
N GLU A 353 42.35 -17.52 17.25
CA GLU A 353 43.09 -18.61 17.88
C GLU A 353 43.98 -19.23 16.80
N GLY A 354 45.05 -18.51 16.43
CA GLY A 354 46.10 -19.06 15.59
C GLY A 354 46.73 -18.14 14.54
N VAL A 355 46.62 -16.82 14.67
CA VAL A 355 47.42 -15.94 13.80
C VAL A 355 48.84 -15.87 14.33
N ASP A 356 49.68 -16.65 13.66
CA ASP A 356 51.13 -16.60 13.63
C ASP A 356 51.64 -15.19 13.94
N GLU A 357 52.46 -15.11 14.99
CA GLU A 357 53.05 -13.91 15.60
C GLU A 357 54.08 -13.21 14.68
N SER A 358 53.95 -13.38 13.36
CA SER A 358 54.96 -13.00 12.36
C SER A 358 54.47 -12.07 11.24
N SER A 359 53.17 -11.76 11.13
CA SER A 359 52.74 -10.68 10.21
C SER A 359 52.93 -9.32 10.83
N ALA A 360 54.18 -8.87 10.75
CA ALA A 360 54.58 -7.49 10.88
C ALA A 360 53.83 -6.63 9.84
N TRP A 361 52.68 -6.08 10.26
CA TRP A 361 51.98 -4.86 9.83
C TRP A 361 50.46 -5.11 9.69
N SER A 362 49.68 -4.62 10.66
CA SER A 362 48.22 -4.46 10.50
C SER A 362 47.84 -3.00 10.69
N PHE A 363 48.54 -2.10 9.99
CA PHE A 363 48.16 -0.71 9.83
C PHE A 363 48.04 -0.39 8.33
N PRO A 364 46.96 0.29 7.90
CA PRO A 364 45.90 0.88 8.72
C PRO A 364 44.54 0.19 8.56
N LEU A 365 44.40 -1.15 8.59
CA LEU A 365 43.05 -1.76 8.49
C LEU A 365 42.94 -3.07 9.29
N CYS A 366 42.87 -2.96 10.61
CA CYS A 366 42.52 -4.09 11.50
C CYS A 366 41.00 -4.37 11.56
N GLN A 367 40.18 -3.58 10.86
CA GLN A 367 38.72 -3.71 10.79
C GLN A 367 38.20 -3.43 9.38
N THR A 368 38.84 -4.00 8.35
CA THR A 368 38.47 -3.74 6.94
C THR A 368 36.96 -3.92 6.71
N GLU A 369 36.36 -4.96 7.29
CA GLU A 369 34.94 -5.29 7.15
C GLU A 369 34.00 -4.14 7.56
N HIS A 370 34.31 -3.43 8.65
CA HIS A 370 33.50 -2.30 9.12
C HIS A 370 33.60 -1.05 8.23
N HIS A 371 34.60 -1.01 7.35
CA HIS A 371 34.82 0.10 6.40
C HIS A 371 34.36 -0.23 4.99
N MET A 372 33.83 -1.44 4.76
CA MET A 372 33.24 -1.87 3.49
C MET A 372 31.77 -1.47 3.41
N ILE A 373 31.22 -1.47 2.19
CA ILE A 373 29.77 -1.34 1.99
C ILE A 373 29.11 -2.56 2.64
N SER A 374 28.13 -2.31 3.52
CA SER A 374 27.39 -3.39 4.17
C SER A 374 26.56 -4.18 3.16
N ASP A 375 26.45 -5.48 3.39
CA ASP A 375 25.61 -6.39 2.61
C ASP A 375 24.11 -6.27 2.97
N SER A 376 23.78 -5.58 4.07
CA SER A 376 22.40 -5.29 4.46
C SER A 376 21.80 -4.19 3.58
N SER A 377 20.51 -4.32 3.24
CA SER A 377 19.77 -3.26 2.55
C SER A 377 19.57 -1.99 3.39
N THR A 378 19.67 -2.09 4.73
CA THR A 378 19.35 -0.99 5.65
C THR A 378 20.33 -0.86 6.83
N PRO A 379 21.64 -0.71 6.57
CA PRO A 379 22.70 -0.85 7.59
C PRO A 379 22.71 0.23 8.68
N PHE A 380 22.04 1.37 8.45
CA PHE A 380 21.98 2.48 9.40
C PHE A 380 20.56 2.73 9.94
N ALA A 381 19.65 1.76 9.77
CA ALA A 381 18.26 1.91 10.20
C ALA A 381 18.10 2.10 11.72
N TYR A 382 19.04 1.59 12.52
CA TYR A 382 19.08 1.78 13.97
C TYR A 382 19.30 3.24 14.39
N LEU A 383 20.00 4.04 13.57
CA LEU A 383 20.22 5.46 13.86
C LEU A 383 18.94 6.29 13.76
N ASN A 384 17.93 5.78 13.05
CA ASN A 384 16.61 6.39 12.90
C ASN A 384 16.63 7.89 12.50
N LEU A 385 17.62 8.31 11.70
CA LEU A 385 17.88 9.72 11.39
C LEU A 385 16.72 10.44 10.67
N THR A 386 15.92 9.70 9.91
CA THR A 386 14.80 10.22 9.11
C THR A 386 13.43 9.78 9.62
N GLY A 387 13.39 8.96 10.69
CA GLY A 387 12.16 8.41 11.23
C GLY A 387 11.58 9.25 12.38
N GLN A 388 10.37 8.89 12.80
CA GLN A 388 9.83 9.43 14.04
C GLN A 388 10.64 8.89 15.24
N PRO A 389 10.84 9.68 16.31
CA PRO A 389 11.42 9.19 17.55
C PRO A 389 10.72 7.92 18.01
N ARG A 390 11.51 6.92 18.40
CA ARG A 390 11.01 5.63 18.86
C ARG A 390 11.04 5.61 20.38
N ASP A 391 9.98 5.08 20.98
CA ASP A 391 9.99 4.71 22.39
C ASP A 391 10.88 3.48 22.58
N GLU A 392 11.26 3.17 23.82
CA GLU A 392 12.08 1.98 24.13
C GLU A 392 11.52 0.69 23.50
N GLU A 393 10.19 0.52 23.48
CA GLU A 393 9.56 -0.66 22.89
C GLU A 393 9.65 -0.71 21.36
N GLY A 394 9.80 0.45 20.71
CA GLY A 394 9.94 0.59 19.27
C GLY A 394 11.39 0.59 18.79
N GLU A 395 12.36 0.57 19.70
CA GLU A 395 13.77 0.67 19.39
C GLU A 395 14.30 -0.55 18.61
N MET A 396 15.40 -0.35 17.89
CA MET A 396 16.17 -1.43 17.27
C MET A 396 17.22 -1.96 18.24
N TYR A 397 17.23 -3.28 18.43
CA TYR A 397 18.21 -3.96 19.28
C TYR A 397 19.04 -4.88 18.39
N GLU A 398 20.14 -4.37 17.84
CA GLU A 398 20.99 -5.09 16.89
C GLU A 398 21.91 -6.11 17.56
N THR A 399 22.43 -5.79 18.74
CA THR A 399 23.33 -6.67 19.46
C THR A 399 22.55 -7.69 20.30
N ARG A 400 23.11 -8.89 20.41
CA ARG A 400 22.56 -9.94 21.26
C ARG A 400 22.60 -9.53 22.73
N GLU A 401 23.63 -8.77 23.12
CA GLU A 401 23.89 -8.25 24.47
C GLU A 401 22.76 -7.32 24.91
N ASP A 402 22.38 -6.36 24.06
CA ASP A 402 21.29 -5.43 24.36
C ASP A 402 19.94 -6.15 24.44
N ARG A 403 19.70 -7.09 23.51
CA ARG A 403 18.51 -7.96 23.55
C ARG A 403 18.43 -8.77 24.85
N PHE A 404 19.55 -9.37 25.27
CA PHE A 404 19.62 -10.16 26.50
C PHE A 404 19.42 -9.31 27.76
N ARG A 405 20.00 -8.10 27.83
CA ARG A 405 19.84 -7.17 28.95
C ARG A 405 18.37 -6.79 29.17
N VAL A 406 17.68 -6.41 28.10
CA VAL A 406 16.25 -6.07 28.12
C VAL A 406 15.41 -7.29 28.47
N PHE A 407 15.73 -8.44 27.88
CA PHE A 407 15.03 -9.69 28.13
C PHE A 407 15.13 -10.12 29.61
N SER A 408 16.34 -10.12 30.17
CA SER A 408 16.62 -10.52 31.55
C SER A 408 15.88 -9.64 32.57
N SER A 409 15.83 -8.34 32.32
CA SER A 409 15.18 -7.38 33.23
C SER A 409 13.65 -7.39 33.15
N ARG A 410 13.06 -7.39 31.94
CA ARG A 410 11.61 -7.16 31.75
C ARG A 410 10.79 -8.44 31.55
N PHE A 411 11.36 -9.46 30.89
CA PHE A 411 10.61 -10.60 30.37
C PHE A 411 10.88 -11.90 31.12
N HIS A 412 12.12 -12.10 31.56
CA HIS A 412 12.56 -13.34 32.20
C HIS A 412 11.68 -13.78 33.38
N PRO A 413 11.31 -12.92 34.36
CA PRO A 413 10.53 -13.36 35.52
C PRO A 413 9.12 -13.85 35.17
N ALA A 414 8.45 -13.21 34.21
CA ALA A 414 7.12 -13.66 33.78
C ALA A 414 7.19 -14.94 32.95
N MET A 415 8.21 -15.04 32.09
CA MET A 415 8.40 -16.20 31.24
C MET A 415 8.77 -17.44 32.06
N GLU A 416 9.62 -17.31 33.09
CA GLU A 416 9.96 -18.42 33.99
C GLU A 416 8.73 -18.96 34.74
N ARG A 417 7.88 -18.06 35.28
CA ARG A 417 6.62 -18.45 35.91
C ARG A 417 5.68 -19.17 34.93
N GLY A 418 5.52 -18.62 33.72
CA GLY A 418 4.68 -19.19 32.67
C GLY A 418 5.15 -20.58 32.24
N LEU A 419 6.46 -20.76 32.07
CA LEU A 419 7.08 -22.04 31.72
C LEU A 419 6.94 -23.08 32.83
N LYS A 420 7.08 -22.67 34.10
CA LYS A 420 6.85 -23.57 35.24
C LYS A 420 5.42 -24.11 35.25
N ASN A 421 4.43 -23.24 35.08
CA ASN A 421 3.02 -23.65 35.02
C ASN A 421 2.76 -24.57 33.82
N ALA A 422 3.26 -24.22 32.63
CA ALA A 422 3.11 -25.04 31.42
C ALA A 422 3.78 -26.42 31.55
N ARG A 423 4.87 -26.52 32.32
CA ARG A 423 5.55 -27.78 32.62
C ARG A 423 4.74 -28.66 33.58
N GLU A 424 4.09 -28.05 34.58
CA GLU A 424 3.22 -28.75 35.54
C GLU A 424 1.95 -29.31 34.87
N GLU A 425 1.44 -28.66 33.83
CA GLU A 425 0.32 -29.17 33.01
C GLU A 425 0.67 -30.45 32.23
N GLY A 426 1.96 -30.71 31.98
CA GLY A 426 2.45 -31.95 31.37
C GLY A 426 2.08 -32.14 29.89
N GLY A 427 2.23 -33.37 29.40
CA GLY A 427 1.89 -33.73 28.01
C GLY A 427 2.75 -33.04 26.94
N GLU A 428 2.15 -32.74 25.78
CA GLU A 428 2.81 -32.04 24.67
C GLU A 428 3.21 -30.61 25.04
N LEU A 429 2.40 -29.94 25.88
CA LEU A 429 2.68 -28.59 26.37
C LEU A 429 3.91 -28.55 27.28
N GLY A 430 4.04 -29.54 28.18
CA GLY A 430 5.23 -29.72 29.01
C GLY A 430 6.50 -29.99 28.19
N ARG A 431 6.38 -30.69 27.06
CA ARG A 431 7.51 -30.90 26.13
C ARG A 431 7.89 -29.61 25.41
N ALA A 432 6.92 -28.86 24.88
CA ALA A 432 7.17 -27.60 24.19
C ALA A 432 7.81 -26.55 25.13
N SER A 433 7.32 -26.44 26.37
CA SER A 433 7.92 -25.56 27.38
C SER A 433 9.35 -25.96 27.76
N SER A 434 9.68 -27.26 27.70
CA SER A 434 11.05 -27.72 27.94
C SER A 434 12.03 -27.24 26.87
N SER A 435 11.61 -27.12 25.60
CA SER A 435 12.43 -26.56 24.52
C SER A 435 12.79 -25.10 24.79
N VAL A 436 11.79 -24.27 25.15
CA VAL A 436 12.02 -22.87 25.52
C VAL A 436 12.93 -22.76 26.75
N THR A 437 12.75 -23.64 27.73
CA THR A 437 13.59 -23.67 28.93
C THR A 437 15.04 -24.03 28.59
N LYS A 438 15.27 -24.90 27.60
CA LYS A 438 16.61 -25.27 27.13
C LYS A 438 17.32 -24.05 26.51
N VAL A 439 16.65 -23.33 25.61
CA VAL A 439 17.16 -22.10 25.00
C VAL A 439 17.52 -21.08 26.07
N LEU A 440 16.61 -20.85 27.02
CA LEU A 440 16.81 -19.91 28.11
C LEU A 440 18.02 -20.26 29.00
N LYS A 441 18.18 -21.54 29.35
CA LYS A 441 19.34 -22.00 30.13
C LYS A 441 20.64 -21.82 29.37
N ALA A 442 20.65 -22.11 28.06
CA ALA A 442 21.83 -21.89 27.22
C ALA A 442 22.18 -20.39 27.16
N ALA A 443 21.19 -19.52 26.95
CA ALA A 443 21.37 -18.08 26.91
C ALA A 443 21.88 -17.50 28.24
N ILE A 444 21.39 -17.98 29.38
CA ILE A 444 21.86 -17.57 30.71
C ILE A 444 23.27 -18.09 30.99
N ALA A 445 23.58 -19.33 30.61
CA ALA A 445 24.91 -19.90 30.78
C ALA A 445 25.96 -19.16 29.95
N TYR A 446 25.59 -18.67 28.77
CA TYR A 446 26.41 -17.80 27.95
C TYR A 446 26.58 -16.38 28.55
N GLY A 447 25.68 -15.97 29.46
CA GLY A 447 25.76 -14.67 30.12
C GLY A 447 25.46 -13.50 29.17
N PRO A 448 25.96 -12.29 29.44
CA PRO A 448 25.79 -11.14 28.54
C PRO A 448 26.52 -11.34 27.19
N GLY A 449 27.53 -12.21 27.11
CA GLY A 449 28.49 -12.26 26.01
C GLY A 449 29.88 -11.83 26.49
N PRO A 450 30.94 -12.02 25.69
CA PRO A 450 32.28 -11.48 25.97
C PRO A 450 32.34 -9.95 26.02
#